data_AF-A0AAU2CIV8-F1
#
_entry.id   AF-A0AAU2CIV8-F1
#
_cell.length_a   1.000
_cell.length_b   1.000
_cell.length_c   1.000
_cell.angle_alpha   90.00
_cell.angle_beta   90.00
_cell.angle_gamma   90.00
#
_symmetry.space_group_name_H-M   'P 1'
#
loop_
_entity.id
_entity.type
_entity.pdbx_description
1 polymer ?
#
loop_
_entity_poly.entity_id
_entity_poly.type
_entity_poly.pdbx_seq_one_letter_code
_entity_poly.pdbx_strand_id
1 'polypeptide(L)'
;MRQFGSGWELLPSGTDVRNALAFGPPGPDPKPGDRYDVVDYSIGSDGFRGRLEGWTPNPDPGNARPWLHNQVHSWVGGDMSPASSPNDPVFFLPPQRGPASGRAG
;
A
#
# COMPACT_ATOMS: atom_id res chain seq x y z
N MET A 1 17.74 8.87 11.61
CA MET A 1 17.99 7.47 12.07
C MET A 1 16.68 6.71 12.03
N ARG A 2 16.67 5.49 11.45
CA ARG A 2 15.48 4.62 11.35
C ARG A 2 14.92 4.26 12.73
N GLN A 3 13.61 4.10 12.80
CA GLN A 3 12.86 3.79 14.03
C GLN A 3 11.85 2.69 13.72
N PHE A 4 12.36 1.50 13.38
CA PHE A 4 11.53 0.39 12.97
C PHE A 4 10.44 0.06 13.99
N GLY A 5 9.19 -0.04 13.53
CA GLY A 5 8.04 -0.38 14.37
C GLY A 5 7.46 0.77 15.20
N SER A 6 8.06 1.96 15.16
CA SER A 6 7.68 3.09 16.03
C SER A 6 6.37 3.77 15.61
N GLY A 7 6.19 4.03 14.31
CA GLY A 7 4.96 4.63 13.78
C GLY A 7 3.85 3.61 13.54
N TRP A 8 4.22 2.36 13.27
CA TRP A 8 3.32 1.21 13.25
C TRP A 8 4.12 -0.08 13.43
N GLU A 9 3.62 -1.02 14.24
CA GLU A 9 4.39 -2.18 14.69
C GLU A 9 4.69 -3.18 13.55
N LEU A 10 3.74 -3.35 12.63
CA LEU A 10 3.79 -4.39 11.59
C LEU A 10 4.01 -3.80 10.19
N LEU A 11 4.62 -4.60 9.32
CA LEU A 11 4.60 -4.36 7.87
C LEU A 11 3.26 -4.80 7.25
N PRO A 12 2.93 -4.35 6.03
CA PRO A 12 1.80 -4.91 5.29
C PRO A 12 1.98 -6.41 5.03
N SER A 13 0.86 -7.13 5.01
CA SER A 13 0.81 -8.56 4.69
C SER A 13 0.61 -8.80 3.19
N GLY A 14 0.86 -10.04 2.73
CA GLY A 14 0.48 -10.45 1.37
C GLY A 14 -1.05 -10.45 1.14
N THR A 15 -1.85 -10.50 2.19
CA THR A 15 -3.31 -10.33 2.10
C THR A 15 -3.67 -8.87 1.81
N ASP A 16 -2.96 -7.92 2.42
CA ASP A 16 -3.17 -6.49 2.14
C ASP A 16 -2.92 -6.17 0.66
N VAL A 17 -1.83 -6.71 0.10
CA VAL A 17 -1.50 -6.56 -1.33
C VAL A 17 -2.58 -7.17 -2.21
N ARG A 18 -3.05 -8.38 -1.89
CA ARG A 18 -4.12 -9.05 -2.65
C ARG A 18 -5.43 -8.27 -2.59
N ASN A 19 -5.75 -7.66 -1.45
CA ASN A 19 -6.96 -6.85 -1.29
C ASN A 19 -6.93 -5.57 -2.15
N ALA A 20 -5.78 -4.88 -2.21
CA ALA A 20 -5.64 -3.73 -3.11
C ALA A 20 -5.77 -4.14 -4.58
N LEU A 21 -5.14 -5.24 -4.99
CA LEU A 21 -5.21 -5.77 -6.35
C LEU A 21 -6.61 -6.27 -6.74
N ALA A 22 -7.40 -6.72 -5.76
CA ALA A 22 -8.74 -7.25 -5.98
C ALA A 22 -9.80 -6.16 -6.21
N PHE A 23 -9.46 -4.87 -6.14
CA PHE A 23 -10.41 -3.80 -6.38
C PHE A 23 -11.09 -3.95 -7.76
N GLY A 24 -12.41 -4.02 -7.72
CA GLY A 24 -13.29 -3.98 -8.88
C GLY A 24 -14.19 -2.76 -8.76
N PRO A 25 -14.12 -1.78 -9.67
CA PRO A 25 -15.00 -0.63 -9.65
C PRO A 25 -16.45 -1.08 -9.91
N PRO A 26 -17.44 -0.40 -9.30
CA PRO A 26 -18.84 -0.74 -9.47
C PRO A 26 -19.33 -0.41 -10.89
N GLY A 27 -20.22 -1.23 -11.43
CA GLY A 27 -20.88 -0.98 -12.72
C GLY A 27 -20.90 -2.19 -13.67
N PRO A 28 -21.73 -2.17 -14.72
CA PRO A 28 -21.97 -3.34 -15.56
C PRO A 28 -20.79 -3.75 -16.45
N ASP A 29 -19.85 -2.85 -16.80
CA ASP A 29 -18.72 -3.16 -17.69
C ASP A 29 -17.50 -2.25 -17.41
N PRO A 30 -16.79 -2.46 -16.30
CA PRO A 30 -15.69 -1.59 -15.94
C PRO A 30 -14.51 -1.73 -16.90
N LYS A 31 -13.99 -0.60 -17.39
CA LYS A 31 -12.78 -0.54 -18.20
C LYS A 31 -11.56 -0.77 -17.31
N PRO A 32 -10.43 -1.23 -17.87
CA PRO A 32 -9.19 -1.40 -17.09
C PRO A 32 -8.75 -0.13 -16.35
N GLY A 33 -8.95 1.05 -16.95
CA GLY A 33 -8.63 2.34 -16.31
C GLY A 33 -9.48 2.65 -15.07
N ASP A 34 -10.73 2.19 -15.05
CA ASP A 34 -11.66 2.42 -13.92
C ASP A 34 -11.23 1.66 -12.65
N ARG A 35 -10.35 0.65 -12.80
CA ARG A 35 -9.72 -0.04 -11.66
C ARG A 35 -8.60 0.77 -11.04
N TYR A 36 -7.91 1.58 -11.83
CA TYR A 36 -6.71 2.26 -11.37
C TYR A 36 -7.04 3.32 -10.33
N ASP A 37 -8.04 4.17 -10.61
CA ASP A 37 -8.46 5.27 -9.75
C ASP A 37 -9.97 5.52 -9.90
N VAL A 38 -10.57 6.33 -9.02
CA VAL A 38 -11.95 6.80 -9.15
C VAL A 38 -12.01 8.28 -9.50
N VAL A 39 -13.18 8.73 -9.97
CA VAL A 39 -13.44 10.15 -10.23
C VAL A 39 -13.11 11.00 -9.00
N ASP A 40 -12.62 12.21 -9.24
CA ASP A 40 -12.03 13.16 -8.28
C ASP A 40 -10.54 12.96 -7.96
N TYR A 41 -9.94 11.81 -8.26
CA TYR A 41 -8.48 11.54 -8.14
C TYR A 41 -7.87 12.04 -6.82
N SER A 42 -8.64 11.99 -5.74
CA SER A 42 -8.26 12.60 -4.47
C SER A 42 -7.35 11.69 -3.64
N ILE A 43 -6.78 12.20 -2.56
CA ILE A 43 -6.06 11.37 -1.57
C ILE A 43 -6.99 10.34 -0.91
N GLY A 44 -8.30 10.58 -0.88
CA GLY A 44 -9.30 9.66 -0.35
C GLY A 44 -9.92 8.74 -1.41
N SER A 45 -9.26 8.56 -2.54
CA SER A 45 -9.76 7.74 -3.65
C SER A 45 -9.89 6.28 -3.26
N ASP A 46 -11.05 5.70 -3.58
CA ASP A 46 -11.31 4.26 -3.47
C ASP A 46 -10.94 3.50 -4.74
N GLY A 47 -9.93 3.92 -5.50
CA GLY A 47 -9.35 3.10 -6.58
C GLY A 47 -8.26 2.15 -6.08
N PHE A 48 -7.64 1.39 -7.00
CA PHE A 48 -6.40 0.66 -6.71
C PHE A 48 -5.30 1.60 -6.18
N ARG A 49 -5.15 2.78 -6.80
CA ARG A 49 -4.14 3.79 -6.45
C ARG A 49 -4.27 4.24 -5.01
N GLY A 50 -5.45 4.70 -4.58
CA GLY A 50 -5.65 5.17 -3.20
C GLY A 50 -5.50 4.05 -2.16
N ARG A 51 -5.96 2.82 -2.50
CA ARG A 51 -5.72 1.62 -1.70
C ARG A 51 -4.22 1.34 -1.53
N LEU A 52 -3.45 1.35 -2.61
CA LEU A 52 -2.00 1.12 -2.58
C LEU A 52 -1.25 2.22 -1.82
N GLU A 53 -1.64 3.49 -2.01
CA GLU A 53 -1.08 4.63 -1.28
C GLU A 53 -1.33 4.52 0.23
N GLY A 54 -2.51 4.03 0.63
CA GLY A 54 -2.85 3.76 2.02
C GLY A 54 -3.46 4.95 2.77
N TRP A 55 -4.21 5.79 2.06
CA TRP A 55 -4.99 6.91 2.61
C TRP A 55 -6.49 6.60 2.73
N THR A 56 -7.02 5.74 1.86
CA THR A 56 -8.44 5.33 1.91
C THR A 56 -8.70 4.49 3.16
N PRO A 57 -9.93 4.57 3.75
CA PRO A 57 -10.26 3.81 4.93
C PRO A 57 -9.97 2.33 4.72
N ASN A 58 -9.20 1.78 5.65
CA ASN A 58 -8.92 0.36 5.77
C ASN A 58 -10.23 -0.43 5.55
N PRO A 59 -10.25 -1.47 4.68
CA PRO A 59 -11.39 -2.39 4.59
C PRO A 59 -11.74 -3.06 5.93
N ASP A 60 -10.89 -2.91 6.95
CA ASP A 60 -11.16 -3.23 8.34
C ASP A 60 -11.49 -1.97 9.18
N PRO A 61 -12.79 -1.60 9.30
CA PRO A 61 -13.25 -0.43 10.05
C PRO A 61 -12.98 -0.50 11.57
N GLY A 62 -12.54 -1.65 12.10
CA GLY A 62 -12.17 -1.81 13.51
C GLY A 62 -10.75 -1.37 13.84
N ASN A 63 -9.92 -1.05 12.85
CA ASN A 63 -8.50 -0.78 13.06
C ASN A 63 -8.00 0.31 12.11
N ALA A 64 -8.24 1.58 12.45
CA ALA A 64 -7.71 2.72 11.69
C ALA A 64 -6.18 2.70 11.76
N ARG A 65 -5.53 2.23 10.68
CA ARG A 65 -4.09 2.13 10.54
C ARG A 65 -3.63 2.64 9.18
N PRO A 66 -2.40 3.15 9.06
CA PRO A 66 -1.75 3.30 7.77
C PRO A 66 -1.74 1.96 7.03
N TRP A 67 -1.95 1.99 5.72
CA TRP A 67 -1.98 0.80 4.89
C TRP A 67 -0.90 0.83 3.81
N LEU A 68 -0.46 -0.35 3.35
CA LEU A 68 0.49 -0.53 2.24
C LEU A 68 1.64 0.50 2.24
N HIS A 69 1.69 1.41 1.25
CA HIS A 69 2.76 2.39 1.12
C HIS A 69 2.95 3.25 2.38
N ASN A 70 1.90 3.88 2.90
CA ASN A 70 1.98 4.70 4.10
C ASN A 70 2.37 3.89 5.33
N GLN A 71 1.96 2.62 5.41
CA GLN A 71 2.38 1.73 6.49
C GLN A 71 3.89 1.45 6.48
N VAL A 72 4.49 1.27 5.30
CA VAL A 72 5.94 1.09 5.19
C VAL A 72 6.67 2.35 5.65
N HIS A 73 6.20 3.54 5.26
CA HIS A 73 6.73 4.81 5.78
C HIS A 73 6.66 4.90 7.31
N SER A 74 5.49 4.62 7.89
CA SER A 74 5.28 4.63 9.34
C SER A 74 6.09 3.55 10.07
N TRP A 75 6.27 2.37 9.47
CA TRP A 75 7.04 1.29 10.06
C TRP A 75 8.54 1.60 10.06
N VAL A 76 9.12 2.14 8.98
CA VAL A 76 10.55 2.49 8.98
C VAL A 76 10.85 3.66 9.93
N GLY A 77 9.96 4.66 9.95
CA GLY A 77 10.08 5.84 10.80
C GLY A 77 11.34 6.69 10.51
N GLY A 78 11.61 7.66 11.38
CA GLY A 78 12.73 8.58 11.19
C GLY A 78 12.59 9.42 9.92
N ASP A 79 13.62 9.39 9.07
CA ASP A 79 13.65 10.18 7.83
C ASP A 79 12.60 9.72 6.80
N MET A 80 12.00 8.53 6.96
CA MET A 80 10.91 8.02 6.12
C MET A 80 9.55 8.71 6.33
N SER A 81 9.49 9.84 7.04
CA SER A 81 8.31 10.70 7.13
C SER A 81 8.05 11.48 5.81
N PRO A 82 6.85 12.09 5.66
CA PRO A 82 6.54 12.89 4.47
C PRO A 82 7.58 13.98 4.20
N ALA A 83 7.88 14.21 2.92
CA ALA A 83 8.85 15.19 2.40
C ALA A 83 10.34 14.93 2.69
N SER A 84 10.70 14.08 3.67
CA SER A 84 12.10 13.70 3.92
C SER A 84 12.44 12.28 3.50
N SER A 85 11.44 11.45 3.15
CA SER A 85 11.63 10.03 2.87
C SER A 85 12.71 9.66 1.86
N PRO A 86 13.01 10.45 0.81
CA PRO A 86 14.13 10.14 -0.08
C PRO A 86 15.53 10.19 0.57
N ASN A 87 15.66 10.76 1.78
CA ASN A 87 16.93 10.76 2.53
C ASN A 87 17.30 9.36 3.07
N ASP A 88 16.34 8.44 3.19
CA ASP A 88 16.61 7.04 3.54
C ASP A 88 16.70 6.18 2.26
N PRO A 89 17.82 5.49 2.00
CA PRO A 89 17.96 4.62 0.83
C PRO A 89 16.90 3.52 0.71
N VAL A 90 16.23 3.12 1.81
CA VAL A 90 15.11 2.17 1.79
C VAL A 90 13.99 2.64 0.86
N PHE A 91 13.81 3.95 0.69
CA PHE A 91 12.83 4.55 -0.22
C PHE A 91 12.93 4.00 -1.66
N PHE A 92 14.14 3.65 -2.12
CA PHE A 92 14.39 3.22 -3.50
C PHE A 92 14.46 1.70 -3.66
N LEU A 93 14.25 0.90 -2.60
CA LEU A 93 14.37 -0.54 -2.72
C LEU A 93 13.29 -1.11 -3.65
N PRO A 94 13.67 -1.93 -4.64
CA PRO A 94 12.69 -2.60 -5.49
C PRO A 94 11.96 -3.69 -4.70
N PRO A 95 10.75 -4.11 -5.16
CA PRO A 95 10.07 -5.27 -4.61
C PRO A 95 11.00 -6.49 -4.63
N GLN A 96 11.17 -7.15 -3.49
CA GLN A 96 11.93 -8.40 -3.47
C GLN A 96 11.10 -9.49 -4.14
N ARG A 97 11.63 -10.07 -5.21
CA ARG A 97 11.02 -11.28 -5.80
C ARG A 97 11.09 -12.37 -4.74
N GLY A 98 9.94 -12.83 -4.25
CA GLY A 98 9.88 -14.02 -3.41
C GLY A 98 10.50 -15.22 -4.15
N PRO A 99 10.93 -16.27 -3.42
CA PRO A 99 11.40 -17.48 -4.06
C PRO A 99 10.32 -18.01 -4.99
N ALA A 100 10.66 -18.19 -6.28
CA ALA A 100 9.79 -18.86 -7.22
C ALA A 100 9.50 -20.25 -6.65
N SER A 101 8.25 -20.52 -6.28
CA SER A 101 7.85 -21.88 -5.94
C SER A 101 8.03 -22.73 -7.19
N GLY A 102 9.12 -23.50 -7.22
CA GLY A 102 9.36 -24.48 -8.26
C GLY A 102 8.18 -25.43 -8.30
N ARG A 103 7.46 -25.44 -9.43
CA ARG A 103 6.51 -26.49 -9.77
C ARG A 103 7.36 -27.73 -10.08
N ALA A 104 7.50 -28.60 -9.10
CA ALA A 104 8.05 -29.94 -9.28
C ALA A 104 6.92 -30.90 -9.66
N GLY A 105 7.16 -31.71 -10.70
CA GLY A 105 6.38 -32.91 -11.04
C GLY A 105 5.14 -32.68 -11.87
#